data_AF-A0A7W0LW47-F1
#
_entry.id   AF-A0A7W0LW47-F1
#
_cell.length_a   1.000
_cell.length_b   1.000
_cell.length_c   1.000
_cell.angle_alpha   90.00
_cell.angle_beta   90.00
_cell.angle_gamma   90.00
#
_symmetry.space_group_name_H-M   'P 1'
#
loop_
_entity.id
_entity.type
_entity.pdbx_description
1 polymer ?
#
loop_
_entity_poly.entity_id
_entity_poly.type
_entity_poly.pdbx_seq_one_letter_code
_entity_poly.pdbx_strand_id
1 'polypeptide(L)'
;MAGQPTLLTCELDRGGPKLHPCRKCHDALEEAGHSYETEIFDKNRPMGLFAKGKRPQLKELTGQEKLPVLRLADGTYVTGSKNVIAWAKDNPPARSA
;
A
#
# COMPACT_ATOMS: atom_id res chain seq x y z
N MET A 1 -3.03 7.46 20.46
CA MET A 1 -3.93 6.69 19.59
C MET A 1 -3.16 6.43 18.30
N ALA A 2 -2.53 5.26 18.17
CA ALA A 2 -1.87 4.92 16.92
C ALA A 2 -2.97 4.63 15.90
N GLY A 3 -3.26 5.60 15.02
CA GLY A 3 -4.24 5.37 13.98
C GLY A 3 -3.76 4.23 13.08
N GLN A 4 -4.72 3.42 12.62
CA GLN A 4 -4.46 2.35 11.67
C GLN A 4 -3.83 2.90 10.39
N PRO A 5 -2.72 2.32 9.88
CA PRO A 5 -2.20 2.68 8.57
C PRO A 5 -3.21 2.28 7.48
N THR A 6 -3.31 3.08 6.42
CA THR A 6 -4.14 2.81 5.24
C THR A 6 -3.25 2.36 4.08
N LEU A 7 -3.45 1.15 3.58
CA LEU A 7 -2.79 0.66 2.37
C LEU A 7 -3.56 1.11 1.13
N LEU A 8 -2.88 1.89 0.28
CA LEU A 8 -3.38 2.35 -1.00
C LEU A 8 -3.06 1.31 -2.07
N THR A 9 -4.11 0.72 -2.63
CA THR A 9 -4.00 -0.40 -3.59
C THR A 9 -4.66 -0.09 -4.93
N CYS A 10 -4.41 -0.94 -5.92
CA CYS A 10 -5.17 -0.96 -7.17
C CYS A 10 -6.43 -1.81 -7.03
N GLU A 11 -7.33 -1.77 -8.01
CA GLU A 11 -8.57 -2.57 -8.03
C GLU A 11 -8.40 -4.07 -7.79
N LEU A 12 -7.26 -4.63 -8.18
CA LEU A 12 -6.95 -6.05 -7.98
C LEU A 12 -6.72 -6.40 -6.51
N ASP A 13 -6.36 -5.43 -5.68
CA ASP A 13 -6.23 -5.55 -4.22
C ASP A 13 -5.64 -6.90 -3.75
N ARG A 14 -6.39 -7.65 -2.94
CA ARG A 14 -6.10 -9.04 -2.53
C ARG A 14 -6.47 -10.09 -3.60
N GLY A 15 -7.31 -9.77 -4.58
CA GLY A 15 -7.75 -10.69 -5.64
C GLY A 15 -6.72 -10.92 -6.75
N GLY A 16 -5.64 -10.12 -6.79
CA GLY A 16 -4.56 -10.26 -7.78
C GLY A 16 -3.68 -11.51 -7.59
N PRO A 17 -2.92 -11.92 -8.62
CA PRO A 17 -2.00 -13.06 -8.54
C PRO A 17 -0.93 -12.86 -7.44
N LYS A 18 -0.41 -13.94 -6.85
CA LYS A 18 0.58 -13.88 -5.75
C LYS A 18 1.86 -13.07 -6.06
N LEU A 19 2.21 -12.93 -7.34
CA LEU A 19 3.35 -12.12 -7.78
C LEU A 19 3.07 -10.61 -7.78
N HIS A 20 1.82 -10.20 -7.62
CA HIS A 20 1.38 -8.82 -7.68
C HIS A 20 1.84 -8.01 -6.45
N PRO A 21 2.42 -6.82 -6.63
CA PRO A 21 3.01 -6.05 -5.53
C PRO A 21 1.99 -5.61 -4.47
N CYS A 22 0.73 -5.33 -4.83
CA CYS A 22 -0.30 -4.97 -3.83
C CYS A 22 -0.59 -6.16 -2.90
N ARG A 23 -0.73 -7.37 -3.46
CA ARG A 23 -0.95 -8.59 -2.67
C ARG A 23 0.22 -8.86 -1.72
N LYS A 24 1.46 -8.65 -2.14
CA LYS A 24 2.64 -8.82 -1.26
C LYS A 24 2.65 -7.86 -0.07
N CYS A 25 2.15 -6.64 -0.25
CA CYS A 25 2.03 -5.70 0.87
C CYS A 25 0.97 -6.14 1.87
N HIS A 26 -0.20 -6.62 1.39
CA HIS A 26 -1.20 -7.22 2.27
C HIS A 26 -0.64 -8.37 3.07
N ASP A 27 0.00 -9.33 2.37
CA ASP A 27 0.60 -10.50 2.98
C ASP A 27 1.58 -10.08 4.08
N ALA A 28 2.51 -9.16 3.79
CA ALA A 28 3.49 -8.71 4.77
C ALA A 28 2.88 -7.98 5.97
N LEU A 29 1.81 -7.20 5.79
CA LEU A 29 1.12 -6.53 6.89
C LEU A 29 0.33 -7.53 7.74
N GLU A 30 -0.31 -8.53 7.12
CA GLU A 30 -1.03 -9.61 7.80
C GLU A 30 -0.07 -10.56 8.53
N GLU A 31 1.04 -10.94 7.90
CA GLU A 31 2.13 -11.72 8.49
C GLU A 31 2.74 -11.00 9.70
N ALA A 32 2.86 -9.67 9.63
CA ALA A 32 3.33 -8.86 10.75
C ALA A 32 2.25 -8.65 11.83
N GLY A 33 0.97 -8.93 11.55
CA GLY A 33 -0.14 -8.78 12.50
C GLY A 33 -0.67 -7.36 12.64
N HIS A 34 -0.48 -6.49 11.64
CA HIS A 34 -0.99 -5.13 11.67
C HIS A 34 -2.49 -5.05 11.39
N SER A 35 -3.19 -4.20 12.13
CA SER A 35 -4.50 -3.70 11.73
C SER A 35 -4.32 -2.53 10.77
N TYR A 36 -4.78 -2.68 9.53
CA TYR A 36 -4.66 -1.65 8.51
C TYR A 36 -5.95 -1.54 7.71
N GLU A 37 -6.23 -0.33 7.24
CA GLU A 37 -7.34 -0.06 6.34
C GLU A 37 -6.87 -0.20 4.89
N THR A 38 -7.76 -0.51 3.96
CA THR A 38 -7.42 -0.66 2.55
C THR A 38 -8.23 0.31 1.73
N GLU A 39 -7.57 1.17 0.97
CA GLU A 39 -8.21 2.16 0.12
C GLU A 39 -7.79 1.94 -1.34
N ILE A 40 -8.76 1.62 -2.18
CA ILE A 40 -8.52 1.40 -3.61
C ILE A 40 -8.43 2.77 -4.29
N PHE A 41 -7.20 3.16 -4.63
CA PHE A 41 -6.92 4.45 -5.24
C PHE A 41 -7.07 4.43 -6.78
N ASP A 42 -7.15 3.24 -7.38
CA ASP A 42 -7.27 3.06 -8.83
C ASP A 42 -8.36 2.02 -9.12
N LYS A 43 -9.57 2.50 -9.45
CA LYS A 43 -10.62 1.69 -10.09
C LYS A 43 -10.56 2.02 -11.58
N ASN A 44 -10.39 1.02 -12.43
CA ASN A 44 -10.68 1.09 -13.87
C ASN A 44 -9.54 1.66 -14.75
N ARG A 45 -8.36 1.02 -14.74
CA ARG A 45 -7.47 1.08 -15.90
C ARG A 45 -7.02 -0.34 -16.32
N PRO A 46 -7.27 -0.75 -17.57
CA PRO A 46 -6.86 -2.07 -18.03
C PRO A 46 -5.36 -2.23 -17.82
N MET A 47 -4.99 -3.36 -17.23
CA MET A 47 -3.64 -3.94 -17.14
C MET A 47 -3.07 -4.15 -18.56
N GLY A 48 -2.78 -3.06 -19.26
CA GLY A 48 -2.28 -3.06 -20.63
C GLY A 48 -1.13 -2.08 -20.72
N LEU A 49 0.09 -2.59 -20.45
CA LEU A 49 1.42 -2.24 -21.00
C LEU A 49 1.84 -0.76 -21.26
N PHE A 50 0.98 0.24 -21.05
CA PHE A 50 1.12 1.63 -21.49
C PHE A 50 0.57 2.66 -20.49
N ALA A 51 0.21 2.26 -19.26
CA ALA A 51 -0.12 3.21 -18.19
C ALA A 51 1.14 3.82 -17.52
N LYS A 52 2.23 3.99 -18.27
CA LYS A 52 3.28 4.95 -17.89
C LYS A 52 2.75 6.34 -18.21
N GLY A 53 2.00 6.95 -17.29
CA GLY A 53 1.65 8.35 -17.48
C GLY A 53 0.56 8.89 -16.58
N LYS A 54 1.01 9.68 -15.60
CA LYS A 54 0.32 10.78 -14.92
C LYS A 54 -0.77 10.33 -13.96
N ARG A 55 -0.32 9.93 -12.76
CA ARG A 55 -1.10 10.06 -11.53
C ARG A 55 -0.67 11.34 -10.82
N PRO A 56 -1.09 12.54 -11.26
CA PRO A 56 -0.70 13.79 -10.59
C PRO A 56 -1.12 13.77 -9.13
N GLN A 57 -2.34 13.32 -8.81
CA GLN A 57 -2.81 13.21 -7.42
C GLN A 57 -1.91 12.31 -6.56
N LEU A 58 -1.51 11.12 -7.04
CA LEU A 58 -0.63 10.24 -6.26
C LEU A 58 0.80 10.82 -6.16
N LYS A 59 1.28 11.48 -7.22
CA LYS A 59 2.59 12.14 -7.21
C LYS A 59 2.62 13.38 -6.31
N GLU A 60 1.53 14.13 -6.25
CA GLU A 60 1.37 15.29 -5.36
C GLU A 60 1.31 14.84 -3.89
N LEU A 61 0.65 13.71 -3.62
CA LEU A 61 0.56 13.15 -2.27
C LEU A 61 1.84 12.44 -1.81
N THR A 62 2.50 11.69 -2.71
CA THR A 62 3.53 10.69 -2.33
C THR A 62 4.88 10.88 -3.04
N GLY A 63 4.96 11.81 -3.99
CA GLY A 63 6.14 12.01 -4.85
C GLY A 63 6.32 10.93 -5.93
N GLN A 64 5.50 9.87 -5.96
CA GLN A 64 5.65 8.74 -6.87
C GLN A 64 4.33 8.36 -7.57
N GLU A 65 4.42 7.95 -8.84
CA GLU A 65 3.25 7.54 -9.64
C GLU A 65 2.95 6.03 -9.54
N LYS A 66 3.71 5.30 -8.71
CA LYS A 66 3.65 3.83 -8.62
C LYS A 66 2.96 3.41 -7.33
N LEU A 67 2.03 2.47 -7.47
CA LEU A 67 1.44 1.71 -6.36
C LEU A 67 2.25 0.42 -6.16
N PRO A 68 2.20 -0.20 -4.97
CA PRO A 68 1.43 0.17 -3.77
C PRO A 68 2.09 1.25 -2.91
N VAL A 69 1.28 1.96 -2.12
CA VAL A 69 1.73 2.97 -1.13
C VAL A 69 1.02 2.70 0.20
N LEU A 70 1.73 2.80 1.32
CA LEU A 70 1.13 2.75 2.65
C LEU A 70 1.09 4.16 3.24
N ARG A 71 -0.09 4.65 3.61
CA ARG A 71 -0.28 5.89 4.36
C ARG A 71 -0.34 5.56 5.84
N LEU A 72 0.58 6.10 6.63
CA LEU A 72 0.56 6.01 8.09
C LEU A 72 -0.43 7.03 8.65
N ALA A 73 -0.95 6.78 9.85
CA ALA A 73 -1.87 7.71 10.51
C ALA A 73 -1.23 9.06 10.87
N ASP A 74 0.10 9.13 10.93
CA ASP A 74 0.87 10.35 11.10
C ASP A 74 0.87 11.24 9.84
N GLY A 75 0.30 10.77 8.72
CA GLY A 75 0.33 11.46 7.42
C GLY A 75 1.57 11.14 6.59
N THR A 76 2.42 10.22 7.07
CA THR A 76 3.60 9.73 6.33
C THR A 76 3.18 8.75 5.24
N TYR A 77 3.78 8.83 4.05
CA TYR A 77 3.53 7.92 2.93
C TYR A 77 4.76 7.05 2.63
N VAL A 78 4.65 5.74 2.82
CA VAL A 78 5.67 4.75 2.47
C VAL A 78 5.38 4.23 1.07
N THR A 79 6.19 4.66 0.10
CA THR A 79 6.01 4.30 -1.31
C THR A 79 6.81 3.06 -1.68
N GLY A 80 6.21 2.18 -2.50
CA GLY A 80 6.87 1.00 -3.04
C GLY A 80 6.71 -0.24 -2.17
N SER A 81 6.45 -1.38 -2.81
CA SER A 81 6.13 -2.63 -2.12
C SER A 81 7.23 -3.11 -1.16
N LYS A 82 8.50 -3.02 -1.56
CA LYS A 82 9.63 -3.41 -0.69
C LYS A 82 9.69 -2.57 0.58
N ASN A 83 9.42 -1.27 0.50
CA ASN A 83 9.48 -0.35 1.64
C ASN A 83 8.31 -0.61 2.59
N VAL A 84 7.11 -0.87 2.06
CA VAL A 84 5.96 -1.26 2.87
C VAL A 84 6.22 -2.57 3.62
N ILE A 85 6.79 -3.58 2.92
CA ILE A 85 7.16 -4.86 3.55
C ILE A 85 8.23 -4.64 4.64
N ALA A 86 9.24 -3.81 4.38
CA ALA A 86 10.27 -3.49 5.37
C ALA A 86 9.67 -2.75 6.58
N TRP A 87 8.81 -1.77 6.34
CA TRP A 87 8.11 -1.04 7.40
C TRP A 87 7.27 -1.96 8.27
N ALA A 88 6.49 -2.87 7.67
CA ALA A 88 5.66 -3.83 8.39
C ALA A 88 6.49 -4.74 9.31
N LYS A 89 7.70 -5.12 8.87
CA LYS A 89 8.64 -5.93 9.66
C LYS A 89 9.32 -5.15 10.77
N ASP A 90 9.69 -3.90 10.50
CA ASP A 90 10.42 -3.03 11.42
C ASP A 90 9.52 -2.45 12.52
N ASN A 91 8.25 -2.26 12.21
CA ASN A 91 7.25 -1.76 13.13
C ASN A 91 6.37 -2.94 13.51
N PRO A 92 6.65 -3.73 14.56
CA PRO A 92 5.69 -4.74 15.01
C PRO A 92 4.41 -4.06 15.50
N PRO A 93 3.22 -4.69 15.33
CA PRO A 93 1.98 -4.13 15.86
C PRO A 93 2.18 -3.90 17.35
N ALA A 94 1.97 -2.66 17.79
CA ALA A 94 2.00 -2.34 19.21
C ALA A 94 1.01 -3.30 19.88
N ARG A 95 1.55 -4.30 20.58
CA ARG A 95 0.77 -5.28 21.32
C ARG A 95 -0.05 -4.47 22.29
N SER A 96 -1.35 -4.32 22.01
CA SER A 96 -2.30 -3.85 22.99
C SER A 96 -2.21 -4.85 24.14
N ALA A 97 -1.45 -4.48 25.17
CA ALA A 97 -1.34 -5.20 26.43
C ALA A 97 -2.61 -4.96 27.24
#